data_AF-A0A350ET09-F1
#
_entry.id   AF-A0A350ET09-F1
#
_cell.length_a   1.000
_cell.length_b   1.000
_cell.length_c   1.000
_cell.angle_alpha   90.00
_cell.angle_beta   90.00
_cell.angle_gamma   90.00
#
_symmetry.space_group_name_H-M   'P 1'
#
loop_
_entity.id
_entity.type
_entity.pdbx_description
1 polymer ?
#
loop_
_entity_poly.entity_id
_entity_poly.type
_entity_poly.pdbx_seq_one_letter_code
_entity_poly.pdbx_strand_id
1 'polypeptide(L)' 'RQPGKTNFAGSALTPIEGVRRATQMTGRPWQEMWLASSLRPAEFMGWTSELKAGQPADFCVIDANESGQIERVETHAAGV' A
#
# COMPACT_ATOMS: atom_id res chain seq x y z
N ARG A 1 3.89 23.66 -17.99
CA ARG A 1 2.70 23.80 -17.12
C ARG A 1 1.69 24.67 -17.85
N GLN A 2 0.42 24.26 -17.98
CA GLN A 2 -0.65 25.13 -18.50
C GLN A 2 -1.78 25.21 -17.46
N PRO A 3 -2.22 26.41 -17.06
CA PRO A 3 -3.39 26.59 -16.21
C PRO A 3 -4.65 26.02 -16.88
N GLY A 4 -5.45 25.22 -16.15
CA GLY A 4 -6.72 24.68 -16.64
C GLY A 4 -6.73 23.18 -17.01
N LYS A 5 -5.60 22.46 -16.90
CA LYS A 5 -5.58 20.99 -17.02
C LYS A 5 -5.56 20.33 -15.65
N THR A 6 -6.34 19.25 -15.48
CA THR A 6 -6.41 18.37 -14.29
C THR A 6 -5.16 17.51 -14.11
N ASN A 7 -3.98 18.06 -14.40
CA ASN A 7 -2.74 17.37 -14.10
C ASN A 7 -2.46 17.60 -12.61
N PHE A 8 -2.81 16.61 -11.78
CA PHE A 8 -2.49 16.60 -10.36
C PHE A 8 -1.00 16.93 -10.17
N ALA A 9 -0.69 17.86 -9.25
CA ALA A 9 0.69 18.26 -8.94
C ALA A 9 1.46 17.21 -8.11
N GLY A 10 0.96 15.97 -8.07
CA GLY A 10 1.52 14.82 -7.34
C GLY A 10 1.60 13.59 -8.23
N SER A 11 1.94 12.45 -7.63
CA SER A 11 1.94 11.18 -8.34
C SER A 11 0.52 10.63 -8.48
N ALA A 12 0.13 10.18 -9.67
CA ALA A 12 -1.09 9.37 -9.86
C ALA A 12 -0.91 7.91 -9.37
N LEU A 13 0.20 7.63 -8.68
CA LEU A 13 0.53 6.33 -8.13
C LEU A 13 -0.27 6.06 -6.86
N THR A 14 -1.11 5.04 -6.89
CA THR A 14 -1.76 4.53 -5.68
C THR A 14 -0.73 3.75 -4.83
N PRO A 15 -0.95 3.61 -3.50
CA PRO A 15 -0.03 2.89 -2.63
C PRO A 15 0.31 1.48 -3.13
N ILE A 16 -0.69 0.73 -3.61
CA ILE A 16 -0.48 -0.63 -4.13
C ILE A 16 0.34 -0.66 -5.41
N GLU A 17 0.17 0.33 -6.30
CA GLU A 17 1.00 0.46 -7.49
C GLU A 17 2.46 0.78 -7.12
N GLY A 18 2.69 1.49 -6.03
CA GLY A 18 4.04 1.67 -5.46
C GLY A 18 4.68 0.32 -5.08
N VAL A 19 3.95 -0.54 -4.37
CA VAL A 19 4.41 -1.88 -3.99
C VAL A 19 4.69 -2.74 -5.22
N ARG A 20 3.79 -2.75 -6.21
CA ARG A 20 3.97 -3.49 -7.48
C ARG A 20 5.22 -3.04 -8.22
N ARG A 21 5.42 -1.73 -8.38
CA ARG A 21 6.62 -1.18 -9.05
C ARG A 21 7.90 -1.50 -8.29
N ALA A 22 7.90 -1.39 -6.96
CA ALA A 22 9.06 -1.72 -6.14
C ALA A 22 9.44 -3.21 -6.27
N THR A 23 8.45 -4.10 -6.32
CA THR A 23 8.64 -5.55 -6.56
C THR A 23 9.33 -5.77 -7.91
N GLN A 24 8.83 -5.13 -8.97
CA GLN A 24 9.43 -5.24 -10.32
C GLN A 24 10.86 -4.68 -10.37
N MET A 25 11.13 -3.56 -9.71
CA MET A 25 12.44 -2.90 -9.72
C MET A 25 13.50 -3.67 -8.93
N THR A 26 13.10 -4.34 -7.85
CA THR A 26 14.04 -4.97 -6.91
C THR A 26 14.10 -6.49 -7.04
N GLY A 27 13.12 -7.11 -7.72
CA GLY A 27 12.95 -8.56 -7.76
C GLY A 27 12.57 -9.18 -6.41
N ARG A 28 12.27 -8.36 -5.39
CA ARG A 28 11.87 -8.83 -4.06
C ARG A 28 10.37 -9.13 -4.00
N PRO A 29 9.92 -10.07 -3.15
CA PRO A 29 8.49 -10.34 -2.97
C PRO A 29 7.71 -9.11 -2.53
N TRP A 30 6.45 -9.02 -2.95
CA TRP A 30 5.60 -7.87 -2.64
C TRP A 30 5.41 -7.67 -1.14
N GLN A 31 5.45 -8.74 -0.34
CA GLN A 31 5.34 -8.67 1.11
C GLN A 31 6.48 -7.82 1.70
N GLU A 32 7.72 -8.01 1.23
CA GLU A 32 8.86 -7.19 1.67
C GLU A 32 8.69 -5.72 1.28
N MET A 33 8.18 -5.48 0.06
CA MET A 33 7.93 -4.12 -0.44
C MET A 33 6.75 -3.45 0.27
N TRP A 34 5.74 -4.22 0.66
CA TRP A 34 4.64 -3.77 1.52
C TRP A 34 5.17 -3.32 2.87
N LEU A 35 5.98 -4.14 3.55
CA LEU A 35 6.61 -3.76 4.81
C LEU A 35 7.38 -2.44 4.68
N ALA A 36 8.16 -2.29 3.60
CA ALA A 36 8.92 -1.07 3.33
C ALA A 36 8.04 0.16 3.05
N SER A 37 6.88 -0.03 2.44
CA SER A 37 5.99 1.07 2.01
C SER A 37 4.91 1.43 3.03
N SER A 38 4.62 0.54 4.00
CA SER A 38 3.52 0.68 4.96
C SER A 38 4.03 0.65 6.40
N LEU A 39 4.53 -0.51 6.86
CA LEU A 39 4.86 -0.74 8.27
C LEU A 39 6.07 0.07 8.74
N ARG A 40 7.18 0.09 7.98
CA ARG A 40 8.37 0.85 8.40
C ARG A 40 8.11 2.36 8.51
N PRO A 41 7.41 3.01 7.56
CA PRO A 41 6.99 4.40 7.74
C PRO A 41 6.08 4.60 8.96
N ALA A 42 5.12 3.70 9.20
CA ALA A 42 4.23 3.80 10.35
C ALA A 42 5.00 3.70 11.69
N GLU A 43 5.91 2.72 11.80
CA GLU A 43 6.81 2.56 12.95
C GLU A 43 7.68 3.81 13.16
N PHE A 44 8.25 4.35 12.08
CA PHE A 44 9.04 5.58 12.14
C PHE A 44 8.23 6.77 12.67
N MET A 45 6.94 6.83 12.36
CA MET A 45 6.00 7.84 12.85
C MET A 45 5.44 7.54 14.24
N GLY A 46 5.85 6.42 14.87
CA GLY A 46 5.34 5.99 16.18
C GLY A 46 3.90 5.48 16.14
N TRP A 47 3.41 5.03 14.98
CA TRP A 47 2.07 4.49 14.83
C TRP A 47 2.06 2.97 15.02
N THR A 48 1.02 2.47 15.69
CA THR A 48 0.76 1.04 15.80
C THR A 48 -0.14 0.60 14.66
N SER A 49 0.35 -0.32 13.82
CA SER A 49 -0.39 -0.84 12.64
C SER A 49 -0.78 -2.30 12.81
N GLU A 50 -0.93 -2.77 14.06
CA GLU A 50 -1.26 -4.15 14.36
C GLU A 50 -2.74 -4.44 14.14
N LEU A 51 -3.03 -5.54 13.45
CA LEU A 51 -4.38 -6.10 13.38
C LEU A 51 -4.64 -6.89 14.67
N LYS A 52 -5.30 -6.25 15.65
CA LYS A 52 -5.56 -6.82 16.97
C LYS A 52 -7.01 -6.59 17.41
N ALA A 53 -7.58 -7.56 18.12
CA ALA A 53 -8.92 -7.42 18.70
C ALA A 53 -8.98 -6.18 19.61
N GLY A 54 -10.04 -5.37 19.43
CA GLY A 54 -10.23 -4.12 20.15
C GLY A 54 -9.57 -2.89 19.51
N GLN A 55 -8.82 -3.04 18.42
CA GLN A 55 -8.31 -1.93 17.60
C GLN A 55 -9.23 -1.69 16.38
N PRO A 56 -9.15 -0.52 15.72
CA PRO A 56 -9.83 -0.27 14.46
C PRO A 56 -9.53 -1.35 13.42
N ALA A 57 -10.57 -1.78 12.69
CA ALA A 57 -10.46 -2.82 11.68
C ALA A 57 -10.02 -2.23 10.32
N ASP A 58 -8.86 -1.56 10.34
CA ASP A 58 -8.24 -0.94 9.17
C ASP A 58 -7.20 -1.89 8.58
N PHE A 59 -7.56 -2.60 7.51
CA PHE A 59 -6.70 -3.58 6.87
C PHE A 59 -6.98 -3.72 5.37
N CYS A 60 -6.05 -4.33 4.66
CA CYS A 60 -6.23 -4.69 3.26
C CYS A 60 -6.24 -6.22 3.10
N VAL A 61 -7.14 -6.75 2.29
CA VAL A 61 -7.11 -8.13 1.80
C VAL A 61 -6.44 -8.10 0.43
N ILE A 62 -5.44 -8.96 0.23
CA ILE A 62 -4.64 -9.00 -0.99
C ILE A 62 -4.71 -10.41 -1.57
N ASP A 63 -5.28 -10.52 -2.76
CA ASP A 63 -5.21 -11.75 -3.55
C ASP A 63 -3.99 -11.69 -4.45
N ALA A 64 -3.14 -12.71 -4.34
CA ALA A 64 -1.97 -12.89 -5.19
C ALA A 64 -2.01 -14.28 -5.82
N ASN A 65 -1.55 -14.39 -7.07
CA ASN A 65 -1.45 -15.69 -7.73
C ASN A 65 -0.25 -16.50 -7.23
N GLU A 66 -0.12 -17.73 -7.76
CA GLU A 66 0.95 -18.67 -7.41
C GLU A 66 2.37 -18.11 -7.65
N SER A 67 2.51 -17.14 -8.57
CA SER A 67 3.79 -16.47 -8.83
C SER A 67 4.08 -15.30 -7.88
N GLY A 68 3.19 -15.03 -6.94
CA GLY A 68 3.32 -13.92 -5.99
C GLY A 68 3.00 -12.55 -6.60
N GLN A 69 2.29 -12.49 -7.73
CA GLN A 69 1.83 -11.22 -8.28
C GLN A 69 0.48 -10.85 -7.67
N ILE A 70 0.36 -9.62 -7.19
CA ILE A 70 -0.89 -9.10 -6.64
C ILE A 70 -1.90 -8.89 -7.76
N GLU A 71 -3.07 -9.52 -7.68
CA GLU A 71 -4.14 -9.43 -8.68
C GLU A 71 -5.26 -8.51 -8.21
N ARG A 72 -5.67 -8.63 -6.94
CA ARG A 72 -6.75 -7.83 -6.34
C ARG A 72 -6.35 -7.32 -4.97
N VAL A 73 -6.84 -6.13 -4.64
CA VAL A 73 -6.76 -5.55 -3.30
C VAL A 73 -8.11 -5.02 -2.90
N GLU A 74 -8.54 -5.37 -1.69
CA GLU A 74 -9.71 -4.80 -1.04
C GLU A 74 -9.26 -4.06 0.22
N THR A 75 -9.73 -2.83 0.38
CA THR A 75 -9.45 -2.02 1.57
C THR A 75 -10.66 -2.01 2.48
N HIS A 76 -10.47 -2.43 3.72
CA HIS A 76 -11.41 -2.26 4.80
C HIS A 76 -10.88 -1.16 5.70
N ALA A 77 -11.66 -0.10 5.85
CA ALA A 77 -11.42 0.90 6.86
C ALA A 77 -12.67 0.95 7.73
N ALA A 78 -12.51 0.69 9.03
CA ALA A 78 -13.55 0.93 10.01
C ALA A 78 -13.65 2.45 10.22
N GLY A 79 -14.23 3.13 9.22
CA GLY A 79 -14.40 4.57 9.23
C GLY A 79 -15.13 5.04 10.50
N VAL A 80 -14.65 6.17 11.01
CA VAL A 80 -15.44 7.14 11.78
C VAL A 80 -16.75 7.46 11.04
#